data_AF-X1GAN8-F1
#
_entry.id   AF-X1GAN8-F1
#
_cell.length_a   1.000
_cell.length_b   1.000
_cell.length_c   1.000
_cell.angle_alpha   90.00
_cell.angle_beta   90.00
_cell.angle_gamma   90.00
#
_symmetry.space_group_name_H-M   'P 1'
#
loop_
_entity.id
_entity.type
_entity.pdbx_description
1 polymer ?
#
loop_
_entity_poly.entity_id
_entity_poly.type
_entity_poly.pdbx_seq_one_letter_code
_entity_poly.pdbx_strand_id
1 'polypeptide(L)'
;MNNQQIAAVFDDIAEMLKLKKDNIFKIRAYQKVAHEIKELSVEVEQLVREDRLKEIPGAGEAITKKITELVTTGKLEYYEKLKAEFWRLLRTASCFLLEILSGISSSPSISFIQS
;
A
#
# COMPACT_ATOMS: atom_id res chain seq x y z
N MET A 1 14.99 -11.55 -3.70
CA MET A 1 14.53 -10.31 -3.02
C MET A 1 14.65 -10.55 -1.52
N ASN A 2 15.15 -9.61 -0.70
CA ASN A 2 15.38 -9.91 0.72
C ASN A 2 14.09 -9.78 1.55
N ASN A 3 13.96 -10.57 2.63
CA ASN A 3 12.84 -10.53 3.57
C ASN A 3 12.53 -9.11 4.04
N GLN A 4 13.56 -8.31 4.34
CA GLN A 4 13.38 -6.93 4.78
C GLN A 4 12.74 -6.04 3.72
N GLN A 5 13.05 -6.26 2.44
CA GLN A 5 12.44 -5.50 1.34
C GLN A 5 10.97 -5.88 1.17
N ILE A 6 10.65 -7.16 1.33
CA ILE A 6 9.26 -7.65 1.31
C ILE A 6 8.50 -7.03 2.48
N ALA A 7 9.02 -7.12 3.70
CA ALA A 7 8.40 -6.52 4.88
C ALA A 7 8.13 -5.02 4.69
N ALA A 8 9.11 -4.26 4.16
CA ALA A 8 8.97 -2.84 3.90
C ALA A 8 7.82 -2.53 2.92
N VAL A 9 7.67 -3.29 1.83
CA VAL A 9 6.55 -3.12 0.89
C VAL A 9 5.20 -3.34 1.59
N PHE A 10 5.11 -4.35 2.47
CA PHE A 10 3.87 -4.63 3.21
C PHE A 10 3.56 -3.56 4.27
N ASP A 11 4.58 -3.01 4.93
CA ASP A 11 4.43 -1.86 5.84
C ASP A 11 3.96 -0.61 5.11
N ASP A 12 4.57 -0.27 3.95
CA ASP A 12 4.15 0.86 3.12
C ASP A 12 2.66 0.72 2.73
N ILE A 13 2.22 -0.48 2.35
CA ILE A 13 0.81 -0.75 2.02
C ILE A 13 -0.08 -0.47 3.24
N ALA A 14 0.32 -0.93 4.42
CA ALA A 14 -0.44 -0.69 5.64
C ALA A 14 -0.56 0.81 5.96
N GLU A 15 0.51 1.57 5.80
CA GLU A 15 0.51 3.03 5.99
C GLU A 15 -0.40 3.73 4.98
N MET A 16 -0.30 3.38 3.70
CA MET A 16 -1.17 3.94 2.66
C MET A 16 -2.65 3.65 2.95
N LEU A 17 -2.98 2.42 3.36
CA LEU A 17 -4.36 2.05 3.74
C LEU A 17 -4.85 2.80 4.98
N LYS A 18 -3.95 3.04 5.95
CA LYS A 18 -4.24 3.84 7.15
C LYS A 18 -4.55 5.30 6.79
N LEU A 19 -3.79 5.90 5.88
CA LEU A 19 -4.03 7.25 5.39
C LEU A 19 -5.36 7.36 4.63
N LYS A 20 -5.71 6.33 3.85
CA LYS A 20 -7.00 6.24 3.16
C LYS A 20 -8.19 5.98 4.11
N LYS A 21 -7.94 5.74 5.41
CA LYS A 21 -8.94 5.31 6.41
C LYS A 21 -9.78 4.13 5.91
N ASP A 22 -9.14 3.18 5.22
CA ASP A 22 -9.77 1.95 4.77
C ASP A 22 -10.04 1.01 5.98
N ASN A 23 -10.41 -0.23 5.71
CA ASN A 23 -10.78 -1.21 6.70
C ASN A 23 -9.63 -1.52 7.69
N ILE A 24 -9.89 -1.27 8.98
CA ILE A 24 -8.97 -1.49 10.10
C ILE A 24 -8.47 -2.94 10.16
N PHE A 25 -9.30 -3.93 9.80
CA PHE A 25 -8.91 -5.34 9.76
C PHE A 25 -7.84 -5.60 8.68
N LYS A 26 -7.97 -4.97 7.51
CA LYS A 26 -6.97 -5.09 6.43
C LYS A 26 -5.65 -4.47 6.87
N ILE A 27 -5.70 -3.24 7.39
CA ILE A 27 -4.51 -2.52 7.87
C ILE A 27 -3.75 -3.39 8.88
N ARG A 28 -4.44 -3.92 9.90
CA ARG A 28 -3.81 -4.80 10.90
C ARG A 28 -3.24 -6.09 10.32
N ALA A 29 -3.90 -6.68 9.32
CA ALA A 29 -3.39 -7.87 8.66
C ALA A 29 -2.07 -7.58 7.93
N TYR A 30 -1.98 -6.48 7.18
CA TYR A 30 -0.73 -6.09 6.49
C TYR A 30 0.40 -5.77 7.48
N GLN A 31 0.11 -5.04 8.56
CA GLN A 31 1.11 -4.75 9.61
C GLN A 31 1.62 -6.01 10.29
N LYS A 32 0.71 -6.94 10.61
CA LYS A 32 1.09 -8.20 11.24
C LYS A 32 1.98 -9.01 10.31
N VAL A 33 1.61 -9.16 9.05
CA VAL A 33 2.40 -9.91 8.07
C VAL A 33 3.77 -9.26 7.84
N ALA A 34 3.85 -7.94 7.76
CA ALA A 34 5.12 -7.22 7.62
C ALA A 34 6.06 -7.52 8.82
N HIS A 35 5.51 -7.49 10.03
CA HIS A 35 6.24 -7.81 11.26
C HIS A 35 6.76 -9.25 11.27
N GLU A 36 5.89 -10.23 10.98
CA GLU A 36 6.27 -11.64 10.95
C GLU A 36 7.35 -11.92 9.89
N ILE A 37 7.26 -11.30 8.70
CA ILE A 37 8.28 -11.42 7.65
C ILE A 37 9.63 -10.84 8.09
N LYS A 38 9.61 -9.80 8.94
CA LYS A 38 10.82 -9.17 9.46
C LYS A 38 11.50 -10.03 10.53
N GLU A 39 10.72 -10.75 11.34
CA GLU A 39 11.23 -11.64 12.40
C GLU A 39 11.55 -13.05 11.89
N LEU A 40 11.03 -13.41 10.72
CA LEU A 40 11.30 -14.68 10.06
C LEU A 40 12.81 -14.87 9.82
N SER A 41 13.36 -15.89 10.46
CA SER A 41 14.75 -16.33 10.28
C SER A 41 14.97 -17.08 8.96
N VAL A 42 13.89 -17.52 8.32
CA VAL A 42 13.90 -18.26 7.05
C VAL A 42 13.53 -17.30 5.91
N GLU A 43 14.16 -17.47 4.75
CA GLU A 43 13.83 -16.68 3.57
C GLU A 43 12.38 -16.92 3.12
N VAL A 44 11.66 -15.84 2.80
CA VAL A 44 10.30 -15.92 2.27
C VAL A 44 10.27 -16.73 0.96
N GLU A 45 11.32 -16.64 0.15
CA GLU A 45 11.48 -17.46 -1.07
C GLU A 45 11.45 -18.96 -0.80
N GLN A 46 12.04 -19.40 0.32
CA GLN A 46 11.99 -20.79 0.74
C GLN A 46 10.57 -21.17 1.19
N LEU A 47 9.92 -20.32 1.99
CA LEU A 47 8.53 -20.56 2.42
C LEU A 47 7.55 -20.64 1.25
N VAL A 48 7.77 -19.85 0.19
CA VAL A 48 6.99 -19.93 -1.06
C VAL A 48 7.18 -21.28 -1.74
N ARG A 49 8.43 -21.76 -1.84
CA ARG A 49 8.75 -23.06 -2.45
C ARG A 49 8.16 -24.24 -1.68
N GLU A 50 8.10 -24.14 -0.36
CA GLU A 50 7.54 -25.17 0.51
C GLU A 50 6.00 -25.09 0.67
N ASP A 51 5.34 -24.10 0.05
CA ASP A 51 3.90 -23.76 0.27
C ASP A 51 3.53 -23.53 1.75
N ARG A 52 4.49 -23.12 2.58
CA ARG A 52 4.35 -22.93 4.03
C ARG A 52 4.01 -21.50 4.44
N LEU A 53 3.78 -20.62 3.48
CA LEU A 53 3.39 -19.23 3.75
C LEU A 53 2.08 -19.08 4.56
N LYS A 54 1.22 -20.11 4.57
CA LYS A 54 0.00 -20.16 5.38
C LYS A 54 0.28 -20.27 6.89
N GLU A 55 1.51 -20.63 7.27
CA GLU A 55 1.94 -20.67 8.68
C GLU A 55 2.14 -19.25 9.25
N ILE A 56 2.30 -18.23 8.39
CA ILE A 56 2.48 -16.85 8.82
C ILE A 56 1.17 -16.33 9.44
N PRO A 57 1.16 -15.97 10.73
CA PRO A 57 -0.07 -15.59 11.41
C PRO A 57 -0.57 -14.24 10.89
N GLY A 58 -1.78 -14.22 10.33
CA GLY A 58 -2.37 -13.03 9.70
C GLY A 58 -2.20 -12.98 8.18
N ALA A 59 -1.41 -13.89 7.59
CA ALA A 59 -1.34 -14.06 6.14
C ALA A 59 -2.50 -14.95 5.66
N GLY A 60 -3.69 -14.35 5.50
CA GLY A 60 -4.80 -15.03 4.82
C GLY A 60 -4.49 -15.27 3.34
N GLU A 61 -5.31 -16.10 2.67
CA GLU A 61 -5.07 -16.56 1.28
C GLU A 61 -4.80 -15.42 0.27
N ALA A 62 -5.47 -14.28 0.45
CA ALA A 62 -5.30 -13.09 -0.39
C ALA A 62 -3.95 -12.38 -0.19
N ILE A 63 -3.34 -12.49 1.00
CA ILE A 63 -2.01 -11.96 1.30
C ILE A 63 -0.95 -12.95 0.84
N THR A 64 -1.15 -14.24 1.09
CA THR A 64 -0.26 -15.32 0.65
C THR A 64 -0.02 -15.24 -0.86
N LYS A 65 -1.10 -15.10 -1.66
CA LYS A 65 -1.00 -14.91 -3.11
C LYS A 65 -0.18 -13.68 -3.52
N LYS A 66 -0.31 -12.57 -2.79
CA LYS A 66 0.46 -11.33 -3.06
C LYS A 66 1.94 -11.49 -2.72
N ILE A 67 2.26 -12.21 -1.65
CA ILE A 67 3.65 -12.53 -1.29
C ILE A 67 4.27 -13.38 -2.40
N THR A 68 3.57 -14.44 -2.83
CA THR A 68 4.03 -15.31 -3.93
C THR A 68 4.23 -14.51 -5.22
N GLU A 69 3.28 -13.64 -5.58
CA GLU A 69 3.41 -12.75 -6.73
C GLU A 69 4.65 -11.86 -6.61
N LEU A 70 4.79 -11.12 -5.50
CA LEU A 70 5.92 -10.22 -5.27
C LEU A 70 7.27 -10.94 -5.34
N VAL A 71 7.36 -12.17 -4.81
CA VAL A 71 8.57 -12.98 -4.87
C VAL A 71 8.86 -13.47 -6.29
N THR A 72 7.82 -13.88 -7.04
CA THR A 72 7.99 -14.50 -8.37
C THR A 72 8.24 -13.45 -9.46
N THR A 73 7.50 -12.34 -9.43
CA THR A 73 7.54 -11.29 -10.45
C THR A 73 8.47 -10.13 -10.06
N GLY A 74 8.83 -10.02 -8.78
CA GLY A 74 9.55 -8.88 -8.22
C GLY A 74 8.72 -7.60 -8.13
N LYS A 75 7.43 -7.63 -8.48
CA LYS A 75 6.54 -6.47 -8.51
C LYS A 75 5.16 -6.85 -8.01
N LEU A 76 4.58 -6.00 -7.16
CA LEU A 76 3.19 -6.15 -6.73
C LEU A 76 2.33 -5.11 -7.44
N GLU A 77 1.45 -5.55 -8.34
CA GLU A 77 0.56 -4.64 -9.08
C GLU A 77 -0.31 -3.80 -8.12
N TYR A 78 -0.72 -4.41 -7.01
CA TYR A 78 -1.49 -3.73 -5.96
C TYR A 78 -0.72 -2.58 -5.31
N TYR A 79 0.58 -2.75 -5.06
CA TYR A 79 1.44 -1.70 -4.49
C TYR A 79 1.63 -0.55 -5.47
N GLU A 80 1.91 -0.85 -6.74
CA GLU A 80 2.09 0.15 -7.80
C GLU A 80 0.82 1.01 -7.97
N LYS A 81 -0.37 0.38 -7.97
CA LYS A 81 -1.65 1.10 -8.03
C LYS A 81 -1.84 2.03 -6.84
N LEU A 82 -1.59 1.55 -5.61
CA LEU A 82 -1.70 2.38 -4.41
C LEU A 82 -0.73 3.56 -4.44
N LYS A 83 0.51 3.33 -4.86
CA LYS A 83 1.54 4.36 -4.98
C LYS A 83 1.17 5.42 -6.02
N ALA A 84 0.64 5.01 -7.18
CA ALA A 84 0.16 5.92 -8.20
C ALA A 84 -1.01 6.78 -7.71
N GLU A 85 -1.98 6.20 -7.00
CA GLU A 85 -3.08 6.95 -6.38
C GLU A 85 -2.57 7.96 -5.35
N PHE A 86 -1.61 7.55 -4.50
CA PHE A 86 -1.04 8.41 -3.48
C PHE A 86 -0.27 9.60 -4.08
N TRP A 87 0.53 9.36 -5.13
CA TRP A 87 1.19 10.42 -5.88
C TRP A 87 0.23 11.35 -6.61
N ARG A 88 -0.94 10.84 -7.04
CA ARG A 88 -1.99 11.70 -7.61
C ARG A 88 -2.53 12.64 -6.52
N LEU A 89 -2.85 12.10 -5.34
CA LEU A 89 -3.34 12.87 -4.20
C LEU A 89 -2.35 13.95 -3.75
N LEU A 90 -1.07 13.61 -3.61
CA LEU A 90 -0.02 14.57 -3.22
C LEU A 90 0.19 15.66 -4.28
N ARG A 91 0.10 15.32 -5.57
CA ARG A 91 0.18 16.31 -6.64
C ARG A 91 -0.99 17.30 -6.58
N THR A 92 -2.21 16.82 -6.39
CA THR A 92 -3.38 17.70 -6.25
C THR A 92 -3.31 18.55 -4.97
N ALA A 93 -2.90 17.97 -3.84
CA ALA A 93 -2.76 18.71 -2.59
C ALA A 93 -1.67 19.78 -2.66
N SER A 94 -0.55 19.48 -3.31
CA SER A 94 0.53 20.45 -3.55
C SER A 94 0.09 21.59 -4.47
N CYS A 95 -0.63 21.29 -5.56
CA CYS A 95 -1.23 22.31 -6.42
C CYS A 95 -2.19 23.21 -5.65
N PHE A 96 -3.05 22.63 -4.81
CA PHE A 96 -4.01 23.41 -4.01
C PHE A 96 -3.31 24.29 -2.96
N LEU A 97 -2.22 23.80 -2.36
CA LEU A 97 -1.42 24.59 -1.43
C LEU A 97 -0.70 25.75 -2.14
N LEU A 98 -0.21 25.52 -3.37
CA LEU A 98 0.38 26.56 -4.21
C LEU A 98 -0.65 27.60 -4.67
N GLU A 99 -1.88 27.21 -4.98
CA GLU A 99 -2.99 28.12 -5.28
C GLU A 99 -3.35 29.00 -4.08
N ILE A 100 -3.43 28.40 -2.88
CA ILE A 100 -3.69 29.15 -1.63
C ILE A 100 -2.56 30.14 -1.33
N LEU A 101 -1.29 29.75 -1.53
CA LEU A 101 -0.13 30.58 -1.24
C LEU A 101 0.14 31.65 -2.31
N SER A 102 -0.25 31.41 -3.56
CA SER A 102 -0.10 32.39 -4.65
C SER A 102 -1.19 33.47 -4.66
N GLY A 103 -2.19 33.39 -3.76
CA GLY A 103 -3.21 34.43 -3.61
C GLY A 103 -4.07 34.64 -4.87
N ILE A 104 -4.09 33.67 -5.78
CA ILE A 104 -4.93 33.73 -6.97
C ILE A 104 -6.35 33.42 -6.52
N SER A 105 -7.14 34.47 -6.29
CA SER A 105 -8.57 34.39 -6.06
C SER A 105 -9.30 33.98 -7.35
N SER A 106 -9.06 32.77 -7.84
CA SER A 106 -9.96 32.17 -8.83
C SER A 106 -11.04 31.42 -8.07
N SER A 107 -12.06 32.17 -7.64
CA SER A 107 -13.37 31.63 -7.31
C SER A 107 -13.77 30.65 -8.42
N PRO A 108 -14.06 29.37 -8.13
CA PRO A 108 -14.77 28.57 -9.09
C PRO A 108 -16.18 29.15 -9.11
N SER A 109 -16.51 29.93 -10.12
CA SER A 109 -17.89 30.18 -10.48
C SER A 109 -18.52 28.82 -10.74
N ILE A 110 -19.19 28.30 -9.70
CA ILE A 110 -20.15 27.21 -9.76
C ILE A 110 -21.31 27.75 -10.61
N SER A 111 -21.11 27.73 -11.92
CA SER A 111 -22.17 27.90 -12.90
C SER A 111 -22.48 26.52 -13.47
N PHE A 112 -23.05 25.65 -12.63
CA PHE A 112 -23.74 24.47 -13.12
C PHE A 112 -24.84 24.09 -12.11
N ILE A 113 -26.03 23.84 -12.65
CA ILE A 113 -27.29 23.43 -12.02
C ILE A 113 -28.18 24.59 -11.49
N GLN A 114 -28.76 25.34 -12.43
CA GLN A 114 -30.22 25.40 -12.57
C GLN A 114 -30.55 25.66 -14.05
N SER A 115 -31.01 24.61 -14.74
CA SER A 115 -31.89 24.74 -15.89
C SER A 115 -32.79 23.51 -15.97
#